data_AF-S9QPS6-F1
#
_entry.id   AF-S9QPS6-F1
#
_cell.length_a   1.000
_cell.length_b   1.000
_cell.length_c   1.000
_cell.angle_alpha   90.00
_cell.angle_beta   90.00
_cell.angle_gamma   90.00
#
_symmetry.space_group_name_H-M   'P 1'
#
loop_
_entity.id
_entity.type
_entity.pdbx_description
1 polymer ?
#
loop_
_entity_poly.entity_id
_entity_poly.type
_entity_poly.pdbx_seq_one_letter_code
_entity_poly.pdbx_strand_id
1 'polypeptide(L)'
;MNAWPLWAMAAPEPPHGATLGGALEVVALGCIGVAVLGLVLVEFVFKSRMARSTYRWTLLLGLFVLPGVALLGTTGHMFESMKTVEACHSCHVMNPFVEDMHDARSATLAARHYRSGAIPDKQCYSCHTGYGIFGTVEAKRDGLRHWLLYVTDTWKEPITYKGTYPNANCLACHATAPTFTRVDSHKALRTQLANDEMGCFTCHGLPHPARPTRAPTRVTTNP
;
A
#
# COMPACT_ATOMS: atom_id res chain seq x y z
N MET A 1 -14.40 -34.10 -9.38
CA MET A 1 -14.77 -32.79 -8.81
C MET A 1 -14.27 -32.79 -7.38
N ASN A 2 -13.08 -32.28 -7.14
CA ASN A 2 -12.45 -32.34 -5.81
C ASN A 2 -12.94 -31.14 -5.00
N ALA A 3 -13.71 -31.40 -3.96
CA ALA A 3 -14.11 -30.41 -2.97
C ALA A 3 -12.85 -29.96 -2.21
N TRP A 4 -12.37 -28.76 -2.51
CA TRP A 4 -11.36 -28.11 -1.67
C TRP A 4 -12.03 -27.59 -0.39
N PRO A 5 -11.40 -27.76 0.77
CA PRO A 5 -12.03 -27.42 2.02
C PRO A 5 -12.08 -25.89 2.19
N LEU A 6 -13.21 -25.41 2.71
CA LEU A 6 -13.59 -23.99 2.89
C LEU A 6 -12.67 -23.16 3.79
N TRP A 7 -11.58 -23.74 4.32
CA TRP A 7 -10.57 -23.02 5.11
C TRP A 7 -9.40 -22.50 4.26
N ALA A 8 -9.37 -22.77 2.96
CA ALA A 8 -8.45 -22.14 2.00
C ALA A 8 -8.93 -20.76 1.51
N MET A 9 -9.82 -20.11 2.27
CA MET A 9 -9.98 -18.66 2.20
C MET A 9 -8.69 -18.08 2.77
N ALA A 10 -8.06 -17.14 2.07
CA ALA A 10 -6.93 -16.39 2.62
C ALA A 10 -7.28 -16.01 4.05
N ALA A 11 -6.46 -16.49 5.00
CA ALA A 11 -6.71 -16.24 6.41
C ALA A 11 -6.94 -14.74 6.60
N PRO A 12 -7.88 -14.31 7.47
CA PRO A 12 -7.87 -12.92 7.92
C PRO A 12 -6.44 -12.60 8.31
N GLU A 13 -5.90 -11.46 7.84
CA GLU A 13 -4.53 -11.08 8.14
C GLU A 13 -4.30 -11.32 9.64
N PRO A 14 -3.25 -12.09 10.02
CA PRO A 14 -3.06 -12.47 11.40
C PRO A 14 -3.10 -11.20 12.26
N PRO A 15 -3.87 -11.18 13.37
CA PRO A 15 -4.11 -9.96 14.14
C PRO A 15 -2.78 -9.39 14.60
N HIS A 16 -2.30 -8.35 13.90
CA HIS A 16 -1.13 -7.51 14.18
C HIS A 16 -0.13 -8.19 15.15
N GLY A 17 0.34 -9.39 14.79
CA GLY A 17 1.28 -10.13 15.60
C GLY A 17 2.62 -9.42 15.47
N ALA A 18 3.03 -8.70 16.52
CA ALA A 18 4.29 -7.96 16.68
C ALA A 18 5.14 -7.88 15.39
N THR A 19 4.67 -7.13 14.40
CA THR A 19 5.48 -6.87 13.22
C THR A 19 6.66 -6.03 13.67
N LEU A 20 7.84 -6.16 13.05
CA LEU A 20 8.98 -5.31 13.36
C LEU A 20 8.58 -3.82 13.32
N GLY A 21 7.67 -3.45 12.41
CA GLY A 21 7.05 -2.13 12.34
C GLY A 21 6.23 -1.75 13.58
N GLY A 22 5.31 -2.62 14.03
CA GLY A 22 4.52 -2.36 15.24
C GLY A 22 5.36 -2.30 16.52
N ALA A 23 6.42 -3.12 16.62
CA ALA A 23 7.36 -3.06 17.72
C ALA A 23 8.15 -1.73 17.73
N LEU A 24 8.62 -1.28 16.55
CA LEU A 24 9.30 0.01 16.41
C LEU A 24 8.38 1.19 16.70
N GLU A 25 7.09 1.08 16.37
CA GLU A 25 6.09 2.11 16.65
C GLU A 25 5.84 2.26 18.16
N VAL A 26 5.64 1.15 18.88
CA VAL A 26 5.48 1.17 20.34
C VAL A 26 6.73 1.75 21.02
N VAL A 27 7.92 1.38 20.54
CA VAL A 27 9.19 1.94 21.03
C VAL A 27 9.28 3.44 20.73
N ALA A 28 8.93 3.88 19.52
CA ALA A 28 8.96 5.29 19.14
C ALA A 28 7.99 6.13 19.99
N LEU A 29 6.75 5.66 20.19
CA LEU A 29 5.76 6.32 21.05
C LEU A 29 6.23 6.37 22.51
N GLY A 30 6.85 5.28 23.00
CA GLY A 30 7.47 5.24 24.32
C GLY A 30 8.61 6.26 24.47
N CYS A 31 9.51 6.34 23.48
CA CYS A 31 10.61 7.31 23.45
C CYS A 31 10.09 8.76 23.42
N ILE A 32 9.05 9.04 22.63
CA ILE A 32 8.40 10.36 22.59
C ILE A 32 7.80 10.68 23.96
N GLY A 33 7.07 9.74 24.57
CA GLY A 33 6.47 9.92 25.90
C GLY A 33 7.52 10.21 26.98
N VAL A 34 8.62 9.46 27.01
CA VAL A 34 9.74 9.67 27.94
C VAL A 34 10.41 11.02 27.70
N ALA A 35 10.62 11.42 26.45
CA ALA A 35 11.25 12.69 26.12
C ALA A 35 10.34 13.89 26.47
N VAL A 36 9.02 13.79 26.25
CA VAL A 36 8.05 14.80 26.68
C VAL A 36 8.01 14.89 28.21
N LEU A 37 7.94 13.76 28.92
CA LEU A 37 8.00 13.73 30.38
C LEU A 37 9.30 14.37 30.91
N GLY A 38 10.43 14.05 30.27
CA GLY A 38 11.73 14.63 30.59
C GLY A 38 11.74 16.16 30.42
N LEU A 39 11.18 16.68 29.34
CA LEU A 39 11.05 18.12 29.11
C LEU A 39 10.13 18.79 30.15
N VAL A 40 9.02 18.15 30.51
CA VAL A 40 8.11 18.63 31.56
C VAL A 40 8.84 18.68 32.90
N LEU A 41 9.56 17.62 33.29
CA LEU A 41 10.33 17.60 34.53
C LEU A 41 11.43 18.67 34.52
N VAL A 42 12.10 18.88 33.39
CA VAL A 42 13.10 19.94 33.25
C VAL A 42 12.48 21.32 33.45
N GLU A 43 11.31 21.61 32.87
CA GLU A 43 10.65 22.92 32.99
C GLU A 43 10.09 23.18 34.39
N PHE A 44 9.42 22.19 34.99
CA PHE A 44 8.67 22.37 36.24
C PHE A 44 9.46 22.03 37.51
N VAL A 45 10.48 21.17 37.43
CA VAL A 45 11.21 20.68 38.62
C VAL A 45 12.69 21.08 38.60
N PHE A 46 13.39 20.90 37.47
CA PHE A 46 14.84 21.04 37.43
C PHE A 46 15.37 22.38 36.90
N LYS A 47 14.48 23.26 36.43
CA LYS A 47 14.82 24.59 35.88
C LYS A 47 15.70 25.42 36.80
N SER A 48 15.42 25.43 38.11
CA SER A 48 16.18 26.18 39.11
C SER A 48 17.51 25.52 39.51
N ARG A 49 17.70 24.23 39.20
CA ARG A 49 18.89 23.45 39.55
C ARG A 49 19.86 23.26 38.38
N MET A 50 19.45 23.55 37.14
CA MET A 50 20.28 23.41 35.96
C MET A 50 21.09 24.68 35.65
N ALA A 51 22.33 24.49 35.17
CA ALA A 51 23.08 25.59 34.58
C ALA A 51 22.34 26.14 33.35
N ARG A 52 22.33 27.47 33.21
CA ARG A 52 21.59 28.18 32.14
C ARG A 52 21.94 27.70 30.73
N SER A 53 23.21 27.33 30.51
CA SER A 53 23.70 26.79 29.24
C SER A 53 23.07 25.41 28.97
N THR A 54 23.13 24.50 29.94
CA THR A 54 22.59 23.15 29.82
C THR A 54 21.08 23.16 29.55
N TYR A 55 20.31 23.99 30.27
CA TYR A 55 18.86 24.11 30.06
C TYR A 55 18.50 24.54 28.63
N ARG A 56 19.20 25.54 28.09
CA ARG A 56 18.99 26.00 26.72
C ARG A 56 19.31 24.93 25.68
N TRP A 57 20.40 24.19 25.87
CA TRP A 57 20.75 23.07 24.98
C TRP A 57 19.75 21.93 25.05
N THR A 58 19.26 21.58 26.25
CA THR A 58 18.23 20.54 26.41
C THR A 58 16.93 20.93 25.70
N LEU A 59 16.47 22.17 25.84
CA LEU A 59 15.29 22.65 25.13
C LEU A 59 15.50 22.70 23.62
N LEU A 60 16.67 23.14 23.16
CA LEU A 60 17.00 23.19 21.73
C LEU A 60 17.01 21.78 21.12
N LEU A 61 17.66 20.82 21.79
CA LEU A 61 17.66 19.42 21.37
C LEU A 61 16.24 18.84 21.39
N GLY A 62 15.47 19.09 22.45
CA GLY A 62 14.06 18.70 22.50
C GLY A 62 13.26 19.26 21.33
N LEU A 63 13.43 20.53 20.99
CA LEU A 63 12.70 21.21 19.92
C LEU A 63 12.97 20.61 18.53
N PHE A 64 14.17 20.11 18.26
CA PHE A 64 14.51 19.56 16.94
C PHE A 64 14.44 18.03 16.89
N VAL A 65 14.92 17.34 17.93
CA VAL A 65 15.01 15.88 17.95
C VAL A 65 13.63 15.24 18.07
N LEU A 66 12.75 15.74 18.96
CA LEU A 66 11.42 15.15 19.13
C LEU A 66 10.57 15.24 17.84
N PRO A 67 10.39 16.41 17.21
CA PRO A 67 9.65 16.49 15.95
C PRO A 67 10.33 15.71 14.83
N GLY A 68 11.66 15.67 14.78
CA GLY A 68 12.40 14.88 13.79
C GLY A 68 12.13 13.38 13.91
N VAL A 69 12.21 12.82 15.12
CA VAL A 69 11.91 11.41 15.39
C VAL A 69 10.43 11.10 15.12
N ALA A 70 9.53 11.98 15.57
CA ALA A 70 8.10 11.81 15.33
C ALA A 70 7.76 11.83 13.83
N LEU A 71 8.34 12.76 13.07
CA LEU A 71 8.15 12.86 11.63
C LEU A 71 8.63 11.60 10.90
N LEU A 72 9.84 11.13 11.22
CA LEU A 72 10.41 9.93 10.60
C LEU A 72 9.59 8.67 10.92
N GLY A 73 9.22 8.49 12.19
CA GLY A 73 8.43 7.34 12.63
C GLY A 73 7.05 7.31 12.00
N THR A 74 6.32 8.43 12.07
CA THR A 74 4.96 8.53 11.49
C THR A 74 4.96 8.39 9.98
N THR A 75 5.94 8.98 9.29
CA THR A 75 6.08 8.86 7.84
C THR A 75 6.36 7.41 7.44
N GLY A 76 7.25 6.71 8.14
CA GLY A 76 7.56 5.30 7.90
C GLY A 76 6.36 4.39 8.12
N HIS A 77 5.63 4.56 9.23
CA HIS A 77 4.40 3.83 9.50
C HIS A 77 3.35 4.09 8.41
N MET A 78 3.09 5.36 8.10
CA MET A 78 2.12 5.75 7.07
C MET A 78 2.42 5.06 5.74
N PHE A 79 3.69 4.99 5.34
CA PHE A 79 4.09 4.33 4.11
C PHE A 79 3.89 2.83 4.10
N GLU A 80 4.05 2.17 5.24
CA GLU A 80 3.80 0.74 5.33
C GLU A 80 2.30 0.44 5.34
N SER A 81 1.53 1.22 6.10
CA SER A 81 0.07 1.10 6.18
C SER A 81 -0.62 1.37 4.83
N MET A 82 -0.07 2.26 3.99
CA MET A 82 -0.61 2.51 2.64
C MET A 82 -0.49 1.32 1.67
N LYS A 83 0.23 0.25 2.03
CA LYS A 83 0.42 -0.93 1.18
C LYS A 83 -0.63 -2.02 1.42
N THR A 84 -1.44 -1.89 2.47
CA THR A 84 -2.42 -2.91 2.84
C THR A 84 -3.70 -2.80 2.01
N VAL A 85 -4.47 -3.88 1.96
CA VAL A 85 -5.76 -3.91 1.25
C VAL A 85 -6.76 -2.96 1.93
N GLU A 86 -6.74 -2.87 3.26
CA GLU A 86 -7.63 -2.02 4.06
C GLU A 86 -7.42 -0.54 3.73
N ALA A 87 -6.17 -0.11 3.57
CA ALA A 87 -5.86 1.26 3.18
C ALA A 87 -6.40 1.57 1.78
N CYS A 88 -6.28 0.63 0.84
CA CYS A 88 -6.86 0.77 -0.50
C CYS A 88 -8.41 0.79 -0.45
N HIS A 89 -9.01 -0.09 0.35
CA HIS A 89 -10.45 -0.22 0.53
C HIS A 89 -11.09 0.96 1.30
N SER A 90 -10.29 1.77 1.99
CA SER A 90 -10.78 2.98 2.67
C SER A 90 -11.42 4.00 1.70
N CYS A 91 -11.06 3.95 0.42
CA CYS A 91 -11.66 4.74 -0.63
C CYS A 91 -12.79 3.96 -1.30
N HIS A 92 -14.03 4.46 -1.22
CA HIS A 92 -15.21 3.82 -1.80
C HIS A 92 -15.08 3.47 -3.30
N VAL A 93 -14.26 4.22 -4.05
CA VAL A 93 -14.02 3.96 -5.47
C VAL A 93 -13.18 2.71 -5.73
N MET A 94 -12.50 2.19 -4.71
CA MET A 94 -11.75 0.93 -4.76
C MET A 94 -12.61 -0.29 -4.46
N ASN A 95 -13.83 -0.13 -3.90
CA ASN A 95 -14.74 -1.24 -3.56
C ASN A 95 -14.90 -2.28 -4.68
N PRO A 96 -15.24 -1.93 -5.94
CA PRO A 96 -15.46 -2.95 -6.98
C PRO A 96 -14.18 -3.74 -7.32
N PHE A 97 -12.99 -3.22 -7.01
CA PHE A 97 -11.73 -3.91 -7.22
C PHE A 97 -11.42 -4.88 -6.07
N VAL A 98 -11.69 -4.46 -4.84
CA VAL A 98 -11.50 -5.28 -3.63
C VAL A 98 -12.54 -6.39 -3.55
N GLU A 99 -13.80 -6.08 -3.85
CA GLU A 99 -14.89 -7.07 -3.93
C GLU A 99 -14.60 -8.13 -5.00
N ASP A 100 -14.14 -7.73 -6.19
CA ASP A 100 -13.72 -8.68 -7.23
C ASP A 100 -12.57 -9.58 -6.77
N MET A 101 -11.56 -9.00 -6.12
CA MET A 101 -10.42 -9.75 -5.60
C MET A 101 -10.86 -10.83 -4.59
N HIS A 102 -11.86 -10.54 -3.76
CA HIS A 102 -12.41 -11.48 -2.79
C HIS A 102 -13.45 -12.45 -3.38
N ASP A 103 -13.99 -12.20 -4.58
CA ASP A 103 -14.97 -13.09 -5.21
C ASP A 103 -14.30 -14.41 -5.66
N ALA A 104 -14.61 -15.49 -4.96
CA ALA A 104 -14.13 -16.83 -5.27
C ALA A 104 -14.53 -17.33 -6.66
N ARG A 105 -15.58 -16.76 -7.28
CA ARG A 105 -16.04 -17.09 -8.63
C ARG A 105 -15.42 -16.21 -9.70
N SER A 106 -14.75 -15.12 -9.32
CA SER A 106 -14.13 -14.24 -10.29
C SER A 106 -12.95 -14.92 -10.98
N ALA A 107 -12.87 -14.70 -12.28
CA ALA A 107 -11.84 -15.20 -13.17
C ALA A 107 -10.73 -14.16 -13.43
N THR A 108 -10.82 -12.97 -12.84
CA THR A 108 -9.81 -11.91 -12.97
C THR A 108 -8.48 -12.34 -12.38
N LEU A 109 -7.40 -11.68 -12.81
CA LEU A 109 -6.08 -11.99 -12.24
C LEU A 109 -6.01 -11.64 -10.76
N ALA A 110 -6.63 -10.55 -10.31
CA ALA A 110 -6.66 -10.19 -8.89
C ALA A 110 -7.28 -11.30 -8.03
N ALA A 111 -8.47 -11.79 -8.40
CA ALA A 111 -9.14 -12.86 -7.69
C ALA A 111 -8.34 -14.17 -7.69
N ARG A 112 -7.70 -14.49 -8.82
CA ARG A 112 -6.86 -15.71 -8.94
C ARG A 112 -5.62 -15.65 -8.05
N HIS A 113 -4.94 -14.50 -7.97
CA HIS A 113 -3.75 -14.34 -7.12
C HIS A 113 -4.11 -14.30 -5.64
N TYR A 114 -5.24 -13.68 -5.30
CA TYR A 114 -5.76 -13.69 -3.94
C TYR A 114 -6.13 -15.10 -3.49
N ARG A 115 -6.94 -15.81 -4.29
CA ARG A 115 -7.41 -17.17 -3.97
C ARG A 115 -6.29 -18.21 -3.95
N SER A 116 -5.24 -18.06 -4.75
CA SER A 116 -4.11 -19.00 -4.74
C SER A 116 -3.17 -18.81 -3.55
N GLY A 117 -3.27 -17.67 -2.84
CA GLY A 117 -2.29 -17.28 -1.82
C GLY A 117 -0.89 -17.04 -2.38
N ALA A 118 -0.75 -16.85 -3.70
CA ALA A 118 0.55 -16.61 -4.33
C ALA A 118 1.18 -15.28 -3.90
N ILE A 119 0.35 -14.35 -3.42
CA ILE A 119 0.77 -13.07 -2.84
C ILE A 119 0.30 -13.07 -1.38
N PRO A 120 1.19 -13.33 -0.40
CA PRO A 120 0.79 -13.56 0.99
C PRO A 120 0.38 -12.29 1.72
N ASP A 121 1.02 -11.16 1.44
CA ASP A 121 0.74 -9.85 2.03
C ASP A 121 0.69 -8.76 0.94
N LYS A 122 0.07 -7.61 1.27
CA LYS A 122 0.11 -6.41 0.42
C LYS A 122 -0.34 -6.70 -1.01
N GLN A 123 -1.47 -7.40 -1.15
CA GLN A 123 -1.91 -8.03 -2.39
C GLN A 123 -2.16 -7.00 -3.51
N CYS A 124 -2.74 -5.84 -3.18
CA CYS A 124 -2.86 -4.73 -4.13
C CYS A 124 -1.50 -4.14 -4.47
N TYR A 125 -0.68 -3.81 -3.46
CA TYR A 125 0.59 -3.13 -3.64
C TYR A 125 1.63 -3.98 -4.40
N SER A 126 1.63 -5.30 -4.25
CA SER A 126 2.56 -6.20 -4.95
C SER A 126 2.43 -6.13 -6.48
N CYS A 127 1.23 -5.84 -6.99
CA CYS A 127 0.99 -5.58 -8.42
C CYS A 127 1.07 -4.08 -8.76
N HIS A 128 0.65 -3.23 -7.83
CA HIS A 128 0.63 -1.77 -7.96
C HIS A 128 1.85 -1.11 -7.30
N THR A 129 3.04 -1.71 -7.38
CA THR A 129 4.29 -1.19 -6.79
C THR A 129 4.71 0.15 -7.38
N GLY A 130 4.28 0.42 -8.63
CA GLY A 130 4.42 1.72 -9.28
C GLY A 130 3.43 2.78 -8.79
N TYR A 131 2.54 2.47 -7.84
CA TYR A 131 1.53 3.37 -7.28
C TYR A 131 1.94 3.82 -5.86
N GLY A 132 1.84 5.12 -5.55
CA GLY A 132 2.17 5.67 -4.22
C GLY A 132 3.56 6.30 -4.08
N ILE A 133 4.03 6.45 -2.84
CA ILE A 133 5.24 7.24 -2.48
C ILE A 133 6.60 6.54 -2.74
N PHE A 134 6.60 5.28 -3.16
CA PHE A 134 7.80 4.59 -3.68
C PHE A 134 7.72 4.34 -5.20
N GLY A 135 6.61 4.75 -5.83
CA GLY A 135 6.53 4.85 -7.28
C GLY A 135 7.41 6.00 -7.79
N THR A 136 7.45 6.13 -9.11
CA THR A 136 8.18 7.23 -9.76
C THR A 136 7.63 8.60 -9.33
N VAL A 137 8.36 9.68 -9.61
CA VAL A 137 7.87 11.05 -9.30
C VAL A 137 6.49 11.29 -9.93
N GLU A 138 6.23 10.69 -11.08
CA GLU A 138 4.95 10.71 -11.79
C GLU A 138 3.85 10.03 -10.98
N ALA A 139 4.12 8.86 -10.40
CA ALA A 139 3.16 8.15 -9.55
C ALA A 139 2.77 8.95 -8.30
N LYS A 140 3.72 9.68 -7.70
CA LYS A 140 3.46 10.57 -6.55
C LYS A 140 2.57 11.74 -6.94
N ARG A 141 2.89 12.40 -8.06
CA ARG A 141 2.09 13.50 -8.61
C ARG A 141 0.66 13.04 -8.92
N ASP A 142 0.53 11.86 -9.52
CA ASP A 142 -0.77 11.31 -9.91
C ASP A 142 -1.57 10.87 -8.66
N GLY A 143 -0.93 10.33 -7.63
CA GLY A 143 -1.55 10.08 -6.33
C GLY A 143 -2.06 11.35 -5.66
N LEU A 144 -1.25 12.41 -5.60
CA LEU A 144 -1.67 13.71 -5.07
C LEU A 144 -2.82 14.32 -5.88
N ARG A 145 -2.78 14.19 -7.21
CA ARG A 145 -3.88 14.59 -8.09
C ARG A 145 -5.16 13.84 -7.74
N HIS A 146 -5.12 12.52 -7.61
CA HIS A 146 -6.31 11.73 -7.25
C HIS A 146 -6.87 12.13 -5.89
N TRP A 147 -5.99 12.35 -4.90
CA TRP A 147 -6.41 12.87 -3.60
C TRP A 147 -7.07 14.24 -3.72
N LEU A 148 -6.50 15.17 -4.50
CA LEU A 148 -7.10 16.48 -4.70
C LEU A 148 -8.47 16.39 -5.39
N LEU A 149 -8.58 15.56 -6.44
CA LEU A 149 -9.84 15.29 -7.11
C LEU A 149 -10.89 14.73 -6.15
N TYR A 150 -10.47 13.82 -5.26
CA TYR A 150 -11.31 13.23 -4.22
C TYR A 150 -11.79 14.25 -3.19
N VAL A 151 -10.91 15.05 -2.60
CA VAL A 151 -11.33 16.02 -1.57
C VAL A 151 -12.15 17.20 -2.13
N THR A 152 -12.05 17.44 -3.44
CA THR A 152 -12.81 18.50 -4.13
C THR A 152 -14.07 18.00 -4.84
N ASP A 153 -14.34 16.70 -4.84
CA ASP A 153 -15.44 16.07 -5.59
C ASP A 153 -15.45 16.42 -7.10
N THR A 154 -14.26 16.58 -7.69
CA THR A 154 -14.10 16.96 -9.11
C THR A 154 -13.68 15.80 -10.01
N TRP A 155 -13.75 14.56 -9.51
CA TRP A 155 -13.42 13.39 -10.33
C TRP A 155 -14.52 13.11 -11.37
N LYS A 156 -14.11 12.52 -12.50
CA LYS A 156 -15.03 12.07 -13.55
C LYS A 156 -14.99 10.56 -13.64
N GLU A 157 -16.16 9.94 -13.59
CA GLU A 157 -16.29 8.51 -13.81
C GLU A 157 -16.39 8.18 -15.30
N PRO A 158 -15.84 7.03 -15.73
CA PRO A 158 -15.07 6.07 -14.94
C PRO A 158 -13.64 6.54 -14.69
N ILE A 159 -13.09 6.24 -13.50
CA ILE A 159 -11.68 6.54 -13.22
C ILE A 159 -10.79 5.77 -14.21
N THR A 160 -9.96 6.50 -14.95
CA THR A 160 -8.99 5.94 -15.89
C THR A 160 -7.61 5.95 -15.26
N TYR A 161 -6.99 4.79 -15.13
CA TYR A 161 -5.54 4.73 -14.93
C TYR A 161 -4.85 5.38 -16.15
N LYS A 162 -3.98 6.35 -15.88
CA LYS A 162 -3.12 6.98 -16.88
C LYS A 162 -1.70 6.45 -16.68
N GLY A 163 -1.23 5.62 -17.60
CA GLY A 163 0.11 5.06 -17.54
C GLY A 163 0.19 3.70 -18.24
N THR A 164 1.40 3.15 -18.28
CA THR A 164 1.65 1.75 -18.63
C THR A 164 1.69 0.91 -17.36
N TYR A 165 1.36 -0.38 -17.48
CA TYR A 165 1.56 -1.35 -16.41
C TYR A 165 2.83 -2.15 -16.77
N PRO A 166 3.96 -1.92 -16.08
CA PRO A 166 5.22 -2.52 -16.47
C PRO A 166 5.19 -4.03 -16.19
N ASN A 167 5.65 -4.82 -17.15
CA ASN A 167 5.79 -6.26 -17.03
C ASN A 167 6.75 -6.65 -15.91
N ALA A 168 7.66 -5.76 -15.51
CA ALA A 168 8.52 -5.94 -14.34
C ALA A 168 7.73 -6.32 -13.07
N ASN A 169 6.51 -5.80 -12.90
CA ASN A 169 5.65 -6.14 -11.75
C ASN A 169 5.22 -7.61 -11.79
N CYS A 170 4.91 -8.14 -12.97
CA CYS A 170 4.61 -9.56 -13.15
C CYS A 170 5.88 -10.41 -12.98
N LEU A 171 6.97 -9.98 -13.61
CA LEU A 171 8.23 -10.70 -13.66
C LEU A 171 8.92 -10.80 -12.29
N ALA A 172 8.63 -9.91 -11.34
CA ALA A 172 9.11 -10.01 -9.97
C ALA A 172 8.83 -11.38 -9.34
N CYS A 173 7.67 -11.98 -9.64
CA CYS A 173 7.31 -13.33 -9.19
C CYS A 173 7.42 -14.38 -10.31
N HIS A 174 7.20 -13.98 -11.56
CA HIS A 174 7.12 -14.93 -12.68
C HIS A 174 8.46 -15.21 -13.38
N ALA A 175 9.47 -14.34 -13.34
CA ALA A 175 10.64 -14.45 -14.22
C ALA A 175 11.40 -15.78 -14.10
N THR A 176 11.43 -16.36 -12.91
CA THR A 176 12.12 -17.63 -12.62
C THR A 176 11.16 -18.80 -12.42
N ALA A 177 9.84 -18.54 -12.38
CA ALA A 177 8.86 -19.57 -12.13
C ALA A 177 8.83 -20.60 -13.27
N PRO A 178 8.73 -21.91 -12.97
CA PRO A 178 8.58 -22.94 -14.02
C PRO A 178 7.38 -22.69 -14.93
N THR A 179 6.31 -22.12 -14.40
CA THR A 179 5.09 -21.75 -15.14
C THR A 179 5.33 -20.65 -16.17
N PHE A 180 6.39 -19.86 -16.03
CA PHE A 180 6.81 -18.87 -17.01
C PHE A 180 7.89 -19.43 -17.94
N THR A 181 8.97 -19.97 -17.37
CA THR A 181 10.19 -20.39 -18.10
C THR A 181 10.00 -21.58 -19.01
N ARG A 182 8.99 -22.43 -18.77
CA ARG A 182 8.72 -23.63 -19.60
C ARG A 182 7.81 -23.34 -20.80
N VAL A 183 7.19 -22.18 -20.87
CA VAL A 183 6.24 -21.83 -21.94
C VAL A 183 7.01 -21.25 -23.13
N ASP A 184 6.88 -21.87 -24.30
CA ASP A 184 7.67 -21.50 -25.47
C ASP A 184 7.34 -20.10 -26.01
N SER A 185 6.09 -19.65 -25.90
CA SER A 185 5.73 -18.27 -26.27
C SER A 185 6.44 -17.23 -25.40
N HIS A 186 6.62 -17.48 -24.10
CA HIS A 186 7.39 -16.59 -23.23
C HIS A 186 8.88 -16.57 -23.60
N LYS A 187 9.45 -17.70 -24.00
CA LYS A 187 10.85 -17.76 -24.47
C LYS A 187 11.02 -16.98 -25.77
N ALA A 188 10.13 -17.17 -26.74
CA ALA A 188 10.16 -16.49 -28.03
C ALA A 188 10.00 -14.97 -27.90
N LEU A 189 9.18 -14.52 -26.94
CA LEU A 189 8.87 -13.10 -26.72
C LEU A 189 9.66 -12.47 -25.57
N ARG A 190 10.69 -13.15 -25.04
CA ARG A 190 11.36 -12.75 -23.80
C ARG A 190 11.85 -11.30 -23.81
N THR A 191 12.44 -10.85 -24.91
CA THR A 191 12.94 -9.46 -25.05
C THR A 191 11.79 -8.46 -25.08
N GLN A 192 10.72 -8.74 -25.83
CA GLN A 192 9.56 -7.86 -25.92
C GLN A 192 8.83 -7.76 -24.58
N LEU A 193 8.74 -8.87 -23.83
CA LEU A 193 8.19 -8.89 -22.49
C LEU A 193 9.07 -8.13 -21.49
N ALA A 194 10.41 -8.23 -21.59
CA ALA A 194 11.33 -7.51 -20.70
C ALA A 194 11.33 -5.99 -20.93
N ASN A 195 11.07 -5.55 -22.16
CA ASN A 195 11.11 -4.14 -22.56
C ASN A 195 9.74 -3.45 -22.59
N ASP A 196 8.69 -4.09 -22.06
CA ASP A 196 7.30 -3.61 -22.10
C ASP A 196 6.71 -3.38 -23.53
N GLU A 197 7.35 -3.93 -24.57
CA GLU A 197 6.85 -3.88 -25.96
C GLU A 197 5.59 -4.74 -26.15
N MET A 198 5.46 -5.80 -25.35
CA MET A 198 4.25 -6.62 -25.28
C MET A 198 3.81 -6.79 -23.83
N GLY A 199 2.60 -6.34 -23.48
CA GLY A 199 2.08 -6.46 -22.12
C GLY A 199 1.57 -7.87 -21.80
N CYS A 200 1.76 -8.33 -20.55
CA CYS A 200 1.26 -9.65 -20.11
C CYS A 200 -0.25 -9.83 -20.36
N PHE A 201 -1.04 -8.76 -20.20
CA PHE A 201 -2.50 -8.77 -20.39
C PHE A 201 -2.96 -8.92 -21.85
N THR A 202 -2.04 -8.94 -22.80
CA THR A 202 -2.35 -9.25 -24.21
C THR A 202 -2.77 -10.71 -24.37
N CYS A 203 -2.19 -11.59 -23.56
CA CYS A 203 -2.46 -13.03 -23.57
C CYS A 203 -3.12 -13.51 -22.27
N HIS A 204 -2.79 -12.90 -21.13
CA HIS A 204 -3.42 -13.19 -19.85
C HIS A 204 -4.68 -12.35 -19.67
N GLY A 205 -5.70 -12.92 -19.00
CA GLY A 205 -7.00 -12.27 -18.81
C GLY A 205 -6.94 -10.92 -18.08
N LEU A 206 -8.09 -10.26 -17.97
CA LEU A 206 -8.17 -8.94 -17.34
C LEU A 206 -7.75 -8.98 -15.86
N PRO A 207 -7.03 -7.95 -15.38
CA PRO A 207 -6.63 -7.88 -13.98
C PRO A 207 -7.81 -7.64 -13.03
N HIS A 208 -8.87 -6.97 -13.51
CA HIS A 208 -10.09 -6.62 -12.79
C HIS A 208 -11.31 -6.67 -13.74
N PRO A 209 -12.58 -6.62 -13.26
CA PRO A 209 -13.81 -6.83 -14.06
C PRO A 209 -13.94 -5.88 -15.25
N ALA A 210 -14.80 -6.05 -16.25
CA ALA A 210 -14.87 -5.04 -17.33
C ALA A 210 -15.50 -3.69 -16.86
N ARG A 211 -15.29 -2.61 -17.61
CA ARG A 211 -15.73 -1.25 -17.23
C ARG A 211 -17.25 -1.06 -16.94
N PRO A 212 -18.22 -1.83 -17.48
CA PRO A 212 -19.62 -1.68 -17.05
C PRO A 212 -19.88 -2.17 -15.63
N THR A 213 -19.11 -3.15 -15.15
CA THR A 213 -19.32 -3.78 -13.83
C THR A 213 -18.48 -3.13 -12.73
N ARG A 214 -17.70 -2.08 -13.04
CA ARG A 214 -16.86 -1.34 -12.09
C ARG A 214 -17.40 0.04 -11.72
N ALA A 215 -18.51 0.49 -12.33
CA ALA A 215 -19.06 1.80 -12.00
C ALA A 215 -19.53 1.75 -10.54
N PRO A 216 -19.01 2.60 -9.65
CA PRO A 216 -19.61 2.72 -8.33
C PRO A 216 -21.07 3.11 -8.56
N THR A 217 -22.01 2.33 -8.03
CA THR A 217 -23.38 2.79 -7.95
C THR A 217 -23.34 4.01 -7.05
N ARG A 218 -23.32 5.21 -7.63
CA ARG A 218 -23.64 6.42 -6.90
C ARG A 218 -25.02 6.14 -6.33
N VAL A 219 -25.11 5.86 -5.03
CA VAL A 219 -26.39 5.77 -4.34
C VAL A 219 -26.98 7.16 -4.53
N THR A 220 -27.91 7.28 -5.48
CA THR A 220 -28.72 8.46 -5.61
C THR A 220 -29.62 8.44 -4.38
N THR A 221 -29.15 9.07 -3.30
CA THR A 221 -30.06 9.56 -2.27
C THR A 221 -30.92 10.60 -2.98
N ASN A 222 -32.07 10.15 -3.50
CA ASN A 222 -33.14 11.04 -3.90
C ASN A 222 -33.50 11.88 -2.65
N PRO A 223 -33.65 13.20 -2.78
CA PRO A 223 -34.27 14.00 -1.72
C PRO A 223 -35.71 13.56 -1.45
#